data_AF-A0A3S7X2E6-F1
#
_entry.id   AF-A0A3S7X2E6-F1
#
_cell.length_a   1.000
_cell.length_b   1.000
_cell.length_c   1.000
_cell.angle_alpha   90.00
_cell.angle_beta   90.00
_cell.angle_gamma   90.00
#
_symmetry.space_group_name_H-M   'P 1'
#
loop_
_entity.id
_entity.type
_entity.pdbx_description
1 polymer ?
#
loop_
_entity_poly.entity_id
_entity_poly.type
_entity_poly.pdbx_seq_one_letter_code
_entity_poly.pdbx_strand_id
1 'polypeptide(L)'
;MYSHIGVLIYVILQFLALLCLVVATPFDMFREVKGGVFGGRACVTLWGLQKVCLGTEYIMKTKVLWKNCPSRRDRFLLAQVFDVISLAVYAVAFLFGFILLWCCSAFRWVCLALNIVGIGTVCVVWVLMVKVYHIDDGTVCMVLDKGFRFGIGFGLLLVAWVLDIIAIFFLLLPLEAKQDSESTKSDEYREQE
;
A
#
# COMPACT_ATOMS: atom_id res chain seq x y z
N MET A 1 0.86 -26.49 -15.95
CA MET A 1 1.14 -26.58 -14.50
C MET A 1 1.72 -25.27 -13.94
N TYR A 2 2.76 -24.68 -14.55
CA TYR A 2 3.35 -23.40 -14.12
C TYR A 2 2.39 -22.21 -14.04
N SER A 3 1.39 -22.15 -14.94
CA SER A 3 0.40 -21.05 -14.95
C SER A 3 -0.47 -20.99 -13.68
N HIS A 4 -0.91 -22.13 -13.16
CA HIS A 4 -1.71 -22.18 -11.93
C HIS A 4 -0.89 -21.89 -10.67
N ILE A 5 0.39 -22.30 -10.64
CA ILE A 5 1.28 -22.03 -9.51
C ILE A 5 1.57 -20.53 -9.40
N GLY A 6 1.84 -19.85 -10.53
CA GLY A 6 2.05 -18.40 -10.55
C GLY A 6 0.83 -17.61 -10.07
N VAL A 7 -0.37 -17.99 -10.53
CA VAL A 7 -1.63 -17.36 -10.08
C VAL A 7 -1.91 -17.66 -8.60
N LEU A 8 -1.61 -18.87 -8.12
CA LEU A 8 -1.76 -19.21 -6.70
C LEU A 8 -0.85 -18.35 -5.81
N ILE A 9 0.42 -18.21 -6.18
CA ILE A 9 1.38 -17.35 -5.46
C ILE A 9 0.90 -15.89 -5.50
N TYR A 10 0.46 -15.40 -6.66
CA TYR A 10 -0.14 -14.08 -6.80
C TYR A 10 -1.27 -13.84 -5.79
N VAL A 11 -2.24 -14.77 -5.70
CA VAL A 11 -3.38 -14.65 -4.78
C VAL A 11 -2.94 -14.61 -3.32
N ILE A 12 -1.96 -15.44 -2.94
CA ILE A 12 -1.41 -15.46 -1.57
C ILE A 12 -0.73 -14.12 -1.27
N LEU A 13 0.12 -13.62 -2.17
CA LEU A 13 0.81 -12.35 -2.00
C LEU A 13 -0.17 -11.17 -1.94
N GLN A 14 -1.18 -11.14 -2.81
CA GLN A 14 -2.21 -10.11 -2.79
C GLN A 14 -3.01 -10.12 -1.49
N PHE A 15 -3.33 -11.31 -0.96
CA PHE A 15 -4.00 -11.45 0.32
C PHE A 15 -3.14 -10.90 1.47
N LEU A 16 -1.86 -11.25 1.51
CA LEU A 16 -0.92 -10.72 2.51
C LEU A 16 -0.76 -9.21 2.39
N ALA A 17 -0.68 -8.69 1.17
CA ALA A 17 -0.60 -7.25 0.91
C ALA A 17 -1.84 -6.52 1.42
N LEU A 18 -3.04 -7.06 1.12
CA LEU A 18 -4.31 -6.54 1.62
C LEU A 18 -4.38 -6.59 3.16
N LEU A 19 -3.97 -7.70 3.77
CA LEU A 19 -3.95 -7.84 5.23
C LEU A 19 -3.03 -6.81 5.87
N CYS A 20 -1.81 -6.65 5.34
CA CYS A 20 -0.87 -5.64 5.80
C CYS A 20 -1.47 -4.22 5.70
N LEU A 21 -2.16 -3.90 4.60
CA LEU A 21 -2.79 -2.59 4.42
C LEU A 21 -3.96 -2.37 5.40
N VAL A 22 -4.84 -3.36 5.59
CA VAL A 22 -5.94 -3.32 6.58
C VAL A 22 -5.41 -3.06 7.99
N VAL A 23 -4.31 -3.71 8.37
CA VAL A 23 -3.69 -3.51 9.69
C VAL A 23 -2.95 -2.18 9.75
N ALA A 24 -2.32 -1.74 8.66
CA ALA A 24 -1.62 -0.46 8.60
C ALA A 24 -2.55 0.74 8.79
N THR A 25 -3.76 0.72 8.21
CA THR A 25 -4.73 1.83 8.23
C THR A 25 -5.04 2.37 9.65
N PRO A 26 -5.38 1.53 10.66
CA PRO A 26 -5.61 2.01 12.03
C PRO A 26 -4.32 2.21 12.84
N PHE A 27 -3.18 1.70 12.38
CA PHE A 27 -1.91 1.77 13.10
C PHE A 27 -1.21 3.12 12.92
N ASP A 28 -0.16 3.34 13.72
CA ASP A 28 0.59 4.57 13.76
C ASP A 28 1.46 4.76 12.51
N MET A 29 1.31 5.93 11.88
CA MET A 29 2.24 6.39 10.84
C MET A 29 3.49 6.98 11.48
N PHE A 30 3.33 7.65 12.62
CA PHE A 30 4.41 8.22 13.40
C PHE A 30 4.25 7.93 14.88
N ARG A 31 5.38 7.66 15.53
CA ARG A 31 5.46 7.36 16.96
C ARG A 31 6.40 8.32 17.65
N GLU A 32 5.96 8.87 18.78
CA GLU A 32 6.75 9.82 19.55
C GLU A 32 8.03 9.15 20.10
N VAL A 33 9.15 9.88 20.09
CA VAL A 33 10.39 9.41 20.70
C VAL A 33 10.30 9.43 22.24
N LYS A 34 11.05 8.55 22.91
CA LYS A 34 11.16 8.55 24.38
C LYS A 34 11.63 9.92 24.88
N GLY A 35 10.94 10.46 25.89
CA GLY A 35 11.22 11.81 26.41
C GLY A 35 10.50 12.94 25.66
N GLY A 36 9.62 12.61 24.70
CA GLY A 36 8.73 13.59 24.06
C GLY A 36 7.67 14.18 25.01
N VAL A 37 6.92 15.14 24.49
CA VAL A 37 5.89 15.93 25.21
C VAL A 37 4.84 15.04 25.89
N PHE A 38 4.50 13.88 25.32
CA PHE A 38 3.55 12.93 25.89
C PHE A 38 4.22 11.73 26.57
N GLY A 39 5.50 11.87 26.95
CA GLY A 39 6.27 10.83 27.61
C GLY A 39 6.65 9.66 26.69
N GLY A 40 6.65 9.86 25.37
CA GLY A 40 7.05 8.86 24.37
C GLY A 40 6.01 7.77 24.13
N ARG A 41 4.74 8.03 24.45
CA ARG A 41 3.64 7.07 24.28
C ARG A 41 2.62 7.50 23.23
N ALA A 42 2.70 8.75 22.77
CA ALA A 42 1.79 9.25 21.76
C ALA A 42 2.08 8.65 20.38
N CYS A 43 1.01 8.40 19.65
CA CYS A 43 1.05 7.87 18.29
C CYS A 43 0.15 8.71 17.38
N VAL A 44 0.67 9.03 16.19
CA VAL A 44 -0.05 9.74 15.14
C VAL A 44 -0.38 8.72 14.06
N THR A 45 -1.66 8.44 13.90
CA THR A 45 -2.20 7.63 12.80
C THR A 45 -2.59 8.56 11.63
N LEU A 46 -3.01 8.00 10.49
CA LEU A 46 -3.63 8.81 9.43
C LEU A 46 -4.87 9.57 9.94
N TRP A 47 -5.60 9.01 10.90
CA TRP A 47 -6.92 9.46 11.35
C TRP A 47 -6.88 10.42 12.55
N GLY A 48 -5.77 10.44 13.27
CA GLY A 48 -5.58 11.34 14.41
C GLY A 48 -4.50 10.92 15.39
N LEU A 49 -4.45 11.65 16.51
CA LEU A 49 -3.52 11.45 17.62
C LEU A 49 -4.15 10.56 18.69
N GLN A 50 -3.40 9.55 19.12
CA GLN A 50 -3.72 8.66 20.23
C GLN A 50 -2.72 8.85 21.37
N LYS A 51 -3.21 8.83 22.61
CA LYS A 51 -2.37 8.97 23.82
C LYS A 51 -1.52 7.74 24.08
N VAL A 52 -2.09 6.59 23.75
CA VAL A 52 -1.49 5.26 23.83
C VAL A 52 -1.71 4.64 22.47
N CYS A 53 -0.62 4.22 21.81
CA CYS A 53 -0.68 3.51 20.54
C CYS A 53 -1.60 2.29 20.65
N LEU A 54 -2.43 2.05 19.64
CA LEU A 54 -3.46 0.99 19.61
C LEU A 54 -4.63 1.20 20.58
N GLY A 55 -4.77 2.39 21.17
CA GLY A 55 -6.00 2.78 21.84
C GLY A 55 -7.17 2.87 20.86
N THR A 56 -8.39 2.67 21.35
CA THR A 56 -9.62 2.87 20.54
C THR A 56 -10.02 4.34 20.46
N GLU A 57 -9.55 5.17 21.39
CA GLU A 57 -9.91 6.59 21.50
C GLU A 57 -8.84 7.52 20.92
N TYR A 58 -9.27 8.43 20.06
CA TYR A 58 -8.46 9.53 19.58
C TYR A 58 -8.59 10.72 20.52
N ILE A 59 -7.47 11.25 21.01
CA ILE A 59 -7.47 12.52 21.75
C ILE A 59 -7.91 13.65 20.81
N MET A 60 -7.37 13.63 19.58
CA MET A 60 -7.67 14.61 18.56
C MET A 60 -7.72 13.93 17.19
N LYS A 61 -8.75 14.22 16.41
CA LYS A 61 -8.83 13.82 15.00
C LYS A 61 -7.89 14.69 14.17
N THR A 62 -7.43 14.18 13.02
CA THR A 62 -6.51 14.88 12.09
C THR A 62 -6.91 16.33 11.79
N LYS A 63 -8.20 16.62 11.61
CA LYS A 63 -8.70 17.99 11.33
C LYS A 63 -8.41 18.97 12.47
N VAL A 64 -8.50 18.51 13.72
CA VAL A 64 -8.26 19.33 14.91
C VAL A 64 -6.76 19.37 15.21
N LEU A 65 -6.08 18.23 15.13
CA LEU A 65 -4.65 18.08 15.38
C LEU A 65 -3.83 19.05 14.52
N TRP A 66 -4.17 19.18 13.24
CA TRP A 66 -3.45 20.02 12.28
C TRP A 66 -4.19 21.31 11.92
N LYS A 67 -5.09 21.80 12.79
CA LYS A 67 -5.90 23.00 12.52
C LYS A 67 -5.04 24.23 12.16
N ASN A 68 -3.90 24.38 12.84
CA ASN A 68 -2.97 25.50 12.63
C ASN A 68 -1.94 25.23 11.52
N CYS A 69 -1.95 24.03 10.93
CA CYS A 69 -1.01 23.58 9.90
C CYS A 69 -1.79 23.08 8.67
N PRO A 70 -2.44 23.98 7.90
CA PRO A 70 -3.37 23.59 6.83
C PRO A 70 -2.70 22.73 5.75
N SER A 71 -1.47 23.08 5.33
CA SER A 71 -0.71 22.28 4.35
C SER A 71 -0.49 20.84 4.82
N ARG A 72 -0.15 20.64 6.09
CA ARG A 72 0.01 19.31 6.70
C ARG A 72 -1.30 18.57 6.79
N ARG A 73 -2.35 19.25 7.27
CA ARG A 73 -3.71 18.71 7.36
C ARG A 73 -4.18 18.18 6.02
N ASP A 74 -4.03 18.97 4.96
CA ASP A 74 -4.54 18.63 3.65
C ASP A 74 -3.78 17.45 3.05
N ARG A 75 -2.46 17.31 3.30
CA ARG A 75 -1.69 16.10 2.96
C ARG A 75 -2.19 14.86 3.69
N PHE A 76 -2.52 14.96 4.98
CA PHE A 76 -3.11 13.83 5.73
C PHE A 76 -4.51 13.48 5.21
N LEU A 77 -5.35 14.46 4.91
CA LEU A 77 -6.68 14.21 4.35
C LEU A 77 -6.59 13.54 2.98
N LEU A 78 -5.67 14.00 2.13
CA LEU A 78 -5.40 13.37 0.84
C LEU A 78 -4.93 11.93 1.03
N ALA A 79 -3.99 11.70 1.94
CA ALA A 79 -3.50 10.37 2.27
C ALA A 79 -4.61 9.44 2.79
N GLN A 80 -5.55 9.92 3.62
CA GLN A 80 -6.71 9.14 4.06
C GLN A 80 -7.58 8.68 2.88
N VAL A 81 -7.84 9.57 1.93
CA VAL A 81 -8.65 9.23 0.75
C VAL A 81 -7.93 8.17 -0.09
N PHE A 82 -6.64 8.36 -0.37
CA PHE A 82 -5.86 7.39 -1.13
C PHE A 82 -5.68 6.06 -0.41
N ASP A 83 -5.59 6.03 0.92
CA ASP A 83 -5.53 4.81 1.72
C ASP A 83 -6.83 3.98 1.58
N VAL A 84 -7.99 4.62 1.69
CA VAL A 84 -9.31 3.97 1.50
C VAL A 84 -9.48 3.47 0.07
N ILE A 85 -9.06 4.26 -0.93
CA ILE A 85 -9.07 3.83 -2.34
C ILE A 85 -8.16 2.61 -2.53
N SER A 86 -6.94 2.64 -1.98
CA SER A 86 -5.99 1.53 -2.07
C SER A 86 -6.57 0.26 -1.47
N LEU A 87 -7.23 0.37 -0.31
CA LEU A 87 -7.88 -0.75 0.34
C LEU A 87 -8.96 -1.39 -0.54
N ALA A 88 -9.81 -0.58 -1.16
CA ALA A 88 -10.82 -1.06 -2.10
C ALA A 88 -10.18 -1.73 -3.34
N VAL A 89 -9.14 -1.12 -3.90
CA VAL A 89 -8.43 -1.65 -5.08
C VAL A 89 -7.78 -3.00 -4.78
N TYR A 90 -7.06 -3.13 -3.66
CA TYR A 90 -6.41 -4.39 -3.25
C TYR A 90 -7.44 -5.48 -2.97
N ALA A 91 -8.57 -5.12 -2.34
CA ALA A 91 -9.66 -6.07 -2.09
C ALA A 91 -10.26 -6.60 -3.40
N VAL A 92 -10.54 -5.70 -4.35
CA VAL A 92 -11.07 -6.08 -5.67
C VAL A 92 -10.05 -6.90 -6.46
N ALA A 93 -8.76 -6.53 -6.42
CA ALA A 93 -7.68 -7.29 -7.05
C ALA A 93 -7.59 -8.72 -6.49
N PHE A 94 -7.69 -8.88 -5.16
CA PHE A 94 -7.71 -10.18 -4.50
C PHE A 94 -8.93 -11.02 -4.92
N LEU A 95 -10.12 -10.42 -4.96
CA LEU A 95 -11.35 -11.13 -5.38
C LEU A 95 -11.23 -11.63 -6.84
N PHE A 96 -10.76 -10.80 -7.76
CA PHE A 96 -10.54 -11.22 -9.14
C PHE A 96 -9.40 -12.24 -9.27
N GLY A 97 -8.35 -12.12 -8.44
CA GLY A 97 -7.28 -13.12 -8.33
C GLY A 97 -7.82 -14.49 -7.92
N PHE A 98 -8.71 -14.52 -6.94
CA PHE A 98 -9.39 -15.73 -6.53
C PHE A 98 -10.26 -16.29 -7.68
N ILE A 99 -11.05 -15.45 -8.36
CA ILE A 99 -11.86 -15.86 -9.52
C ILE A 99 -10.99 -16.44 -10.65
N LEU A 100 -9.79 -15.89 -10.88
CA LEU A 100 -8.82 -16.40 -11.87
C LEU A 100 -8.35 -17.83 -11.58
N LEU A 101 -8.37 -18.29 -10.32
CA LEU A 101 -8.03 -19.68 -9.99
C LEU A 101 -9.09 -20.67 -10.51
N TRP A 102 -10.35 -20.25 -10.58
CA TRP A 102 -11.47 -21.09 -11.03
C TRP A 102 -11.93 -20.81 -12.47
N CYS A 103 -11.61 -19.64 -13.06
CA CYS A 103 -12.26 -19.16 -14.28
C CYS A 103 -11.32 -18.42 -15.27
N CYS A 104 -11.93 -17.83 -16.31
CA CYS A 104 -11.34 -17.32 -17.56
C CYS A 104 -10.08 -16.45 -17.40
N SER A 105 -9.11 -16.66 -18.30
CA SER A 105 -7.84 -15.90 -18.37
C SER A 105 -7.99 -14.40 -18.68
N ALA A 106 -9.18 -13.93 -19.08
CA ALA A 106 -9.44 -12.53 -19.40
C ALA A 106 -9.30 -11.60 -18.18
N PHE A 107 -9.61 -12.09 -16.97
CA PHE A 107 -9.49 -11.29 -15.74
C PHE A 107 -8.04 -10.97 -15.36
N ARG A 108 -7.05 -11.60 -15.99
CA ARG A 108 -5.63 -11.39 -15.70
C ARG A 108 -5.20 -9.96 -15.95
N TRP A 109 -5.64 -9.38 -17.07
CA TRP A 109 -5.35 -7.99 -17.42
C TRP A 109 -6.06 -7.01 -16.49
N VAL A 110 -7.24 -7.38 -15.98
CA VAL A 110 -7.96 -6.61 -14.96
C VAL A 110 -7.19 -6.61 -13.65
N CYS A 111 -6.74 -7.78 -13.17
CA CYS A 111 -5.88 -7.87 -11.98
C CYS A 111 -4.60 -7.05 -12.15
N LEU A 112 -3.93 -7.15 -13.30
CA LEU A 112 -2.73 -6.37 -13.58
C LEU A 112 -2.99 -4.86 -13.48
N ALA A 113 -4.04 -4.37 -14.13
CA ALA A 113 -4.43 -2.96 -14.07
C ALA A 113 -4.74 -2.51 -12.63
N LEU A 114 -5.46 -3.33 -11.86
CA LEU A 114 -5.78 -3.04 -10.47
C LEU A 114 -4.52 -2.98 -9.58
N ASN A 115 -3.55 -3.88 -9.74
CA ASN A 115 -2.29 -3.81 -8.99
C ASN A 115 -1.49 -2.56 -9.36
N ILE A 116 -1.42 -2.19 -10.64
CA ILE A 116 -0.74 -0.96 -11.06
C ILE A 116 -1.37 0.27 -10.40
N VAL A 117 -2.71 0.33 -10.39
CA VAL A 117 -3.46 1.38 -9.68
C VAL A 117 -3.14 1.32 -8.19
N GLY A 118 -3.12 0.14 -7.59
CA GLY A 118 -2.80 -0.10 -6.19
C GLY A 118 -1.41 0.42 -5.78
N ILE A 119 -0.37 0.08 -6.55
CA ILE A 119 0.99 0.61 -6.40
C ILE A 119 0.96 2.13 -6.41
N GLY A 120 0.26 2.73 -7.39
CA GLY A 120 0.17 4.17 -7.53
C GLY A 120 -0.51 4.83 -6.32
N THR A 121 -1.64 4.29 -5.87
CA THR A 121 -2.42 4.88 -4.77
C THR A 121 -1.68 4.77 -3.44
N VAL A 122 -1.08 3.62 -3.12
CA VAL A 122 -0.27 3.45 -1.90
C VAL A 122 1.01 4.29 -1.96
N CYS A 123 1.61 4.43 -3.15
CA CYS A 123 2.76 5.31 -3.36
C CYS A 123 2.46 6.75 -2.95
N VAL A 124 1.31 7.29 -3.38
CA VAL A 124 0.86 8.62 -2.97
C VAL A 124 0.78 8.72 -1.44
N VAL A 125 0.20 7.73 -0.76
CA VAL A 125 0.06 7.73 0.71
C VAL A 125 1.42 7.85 1.40
N TRP A 126 2.36 6.94 1.11
CA TRP A 126 3.63 6.94 1.85
C TRP A 126 4.51 8.14 1.47
N VAL A 127 4.50 8.59 0.21
CA VAL A 127 5.24 9.80 -0.20
C VAL A 127 4.70 11.04 0.52
N LEU A 128 3.39 11.17 0.67
CA LEU A 128 2.79 12.27 1.45
C LEU A 128 3.22 12.21 2.92
N MET A 129 3.27 11.03 3.52
CA MET A 129 3.73 10.86 4.91
C MET A 129 5.23 11.20 5.06
N VAL A 130 6.08 10.77 4.14
CA VAL A 130 7.51 11.14 4.12
C VAL A 130 7.68 12.66 3.95
N LYS A 131 6.89 13.29 3.09
CA LYS A 131 6.88 14.76 2.96
C LYS A 131 6.49 15.44 4.26
N VAL A 132 5.44 14.97 4.93
CA VAL A 132 5.05 15.50 6.26
C VAL A 132 6.16 15.32 7.30
N TYR A 133 6.90 14.22 7.23
CA TYR A 133 7.96 13.91 8.18
C TYR A 133 9.15 14.88 8.06
N HIS A 134 9.56 15.24 6.84
CA HIS A 134 10.77 16.02 6.59
C HIS A 134 10.54 17.51 6.27
N ILE A 135 9.37 17.90 5.76
CA ILE A 135 9.13 19.28 5.35
C ILE A 135 8.74 20.12 6.58
N ASP A 136 9.43 21.26 6.71
CA ASP A 136 9.04 22.32 7.63
C ASP A 136 7.89 23.12 7.00
N ASP A 137 6.71 23.06 7.62
CA ASP A 137 5.53 23.80 7.15
C ASP A 137 5.48 25.22 7.77
N GLY A 138 6.59 25.67 8.39
CA GLY A 138 6.78 27.01 8.94
C GLY A 138 6.97 27.03 10.46
N THR A 139 7.20 28.21 11.03
CA THR A 139 7.58 28.40 12.45
C THR A 139 6.62 27.82 13.47
N VAL A 140 5.32 27.72 13.16
CA VAL A 140 4.29 27.13 14.04
C VAL A 140 4.23 25.59 13.92
N CYS A 141 4.68 25.05 12.78
CA CYS A 141 4.47 23.66 12.39
C CYS A 141 5.82 22.97 12.15
N MET A 142 6.58 22.82 13.23
CA MET A 142 7.92 22.20 13.19
C MET A 142 7.90 20.81 12.54
N VAL A 143 9.05 20.45 11.98
CA VAL A 143 9.34 19.15 11.37
C VAL A 143 9.09 18.02 12.36
N LEU A 144 8.41 16.97 11.89
CA LEU A 144 7.99 15.84 12.74
C LEU A 144 9.18 14.98 13.18
N ASP A 145 10.22 14.89 12.35
CA ASP A 145 11.52 14.23 12.61
C ASP A 145 12.10 14.54 14.00
N LYS A 146 11.96 15.78 14.48
CA LYS A 146 12.55 16.19 15.76
C LYS A 146 11.94 15.50 16.99
N GLY A 147 10.72 14.97 16.88
CA GLY A 147 9.98 14.40 18.01
C GLY A 147 9.32 13.05 17.72
N PHE A 148 9.34 12.58 16.47
CA PHE A 148 8.67 11.38 16.04
C PHE A 148 9.57 10.52 15.16
N ARG A 149 9.32 9.22 15.15
CA ARG A 149 9.88 8.24 14.21
C ARG A 149 8.75 7.62 13.42
N PHE A 150 9.08 6.98 12.29
CA PHE A 150 8.08 6.19 11.57
C PHE A 150 7.53 5.07 12.46
N GLY A 151 6.20 4.93 12.41
CA GLY A 151 5.44 3.97 13.18
C GLY A 151 5.34 2.61 12.52
N ILE A 152 4.74 1.65 13.22
CA ILE A 152 4.56 0.29 12.72
C ILE A 152 3.58 0.27 11.53
N GLY A 153 2.54 1.10 11.57
CA GLY A 153 1.58 1.23 10.48
C GLY A 153 2.23 1.69 9.18
N PHE A 154 3.17 2.64 9.24
CA PHE A 154 3.93 3.06 8.07
C PHE A 154 4.78 1.91 7.50
N GLY A 155 5.44 1.13 8.37
CA GLY A 155 6.20 -0.05 7.94
C GLY A 155 5.33 -1.11 7.25
N LEU A 156 4.17 -1.42 7.83
CA LEU A 156 3.21 -2.38 7.24
C LEU A 156 2.67 -1.91 5.90
N LEU A 157 2.43 -0.61 5.75
CA LEU A 157 2.01 -0.01 4.49
C LEU A 157 3.08 -0.17 3.39
N LEU A 158 4.36 0.03 3.72
CA LEU A 158 5.46 -0.21 2.77
C LEU A 158 5.60 -1.70 2.43
N VAL A 159 5.42 -2.59 3.40
CA VAL A 159 5.40 -4.04 3.14
C VAL A 159 4.27 -4.40 2.19
N ALA A 160 3.06 -3.88 2.40
CA ALA A 160 1.92 -4.08 1.49
C ALA A 160 2.24 -3.60 0.07
N TRP A 161 2.87 -2.44 -0.06
CA TRP A 161 3.28 -1.87 -1.35
C TRP A 161 4.29 -2.76 -2.09
N VAL A 162 5.31 -3.26 -1.39
CA VAL A 162 6.33 -4.16 -1.97
C VAL A 162 5.72 -5.50 -2.37
N LEU A 163 4.84 -6.07 -1.52
CA LEU A 163 4.17 -7.33 -1.83
C LEU A 163 3.31 -7.24 -3.09
N ASP A 164 2.63 -6.11 -3.32
CA ASP A 164 1.82 -5.86 -4.53
C ASP A 164 2.70 -5.81 -5.80
N ILE A 165 3.87 -5.17 -5.73
CA ILE A 165 4.85 -5.19 -6.84
C ILE A 165 5.32 -6.60 -7.14
N ILE A 166 5.65 -7.38 -6.11
CA ILE A 166 6.09 -8.77 -6.28
C ILE A 166 4.94 -9.62 -6.84
N ALA A 167 3.70 -9.37 -6.41
CA ALA A 167 2.51 -10.07 -6.91
C ALA A 167 2.35 -9.89 -8.43
N ILE A 168 2.54 -8.68 -8.96
CA ILE A 168 2.53 -8.41 -10.41
C ILE A 168 3.54 -9.30 -11.14
N PHE A 169 4.76 -9.47 -10.62
CA PHE A 169 5.78 -10.30 -11.27
C PHE A 169 5.31 -11.75 -11.46
N PHE A 170 4.73 -12.36 -10.41
CA PHE A 170 4.15 -13.70 -10.51
C PHE A 170 2.91 -13.76 -11.41
N LEU A 171 2.16 -12.66 -11.50
CA LEU A 171 1.06 -12.48 -12.46
C LEU A 171 1.56 -12.25 -13.89
N LEU A 172 2.84 -12.02 -14.16
CA LEU A 172 3.37 -11.87 -15.52
C LEU A 172 4.13 -13.11 -16.00
N LEU A 173 4.84 -13.82 -15.11
CA LEU A 173 5.63 -15.02 -15.44
C LEU A 173 4.94 -16.06 -16.36
N PRO A 174 3.68 -16.49 -16.12
CA PRO A 174 3.00 -17.40 -17.03
C PRO A 174 2.73 -16.88 -18.46
N LEU A 175 2.78 -15.56 -18.69
CA LEU A 175 2.61 -14.97 -20.03
C LEU A 175 3.87 -15.14 -20.87
N GLU A 176 5.04 -14.84 -20.28
CA GLU A 176 6.33 -14.97 -20.96
C GLU A 176 6.55 -16.43 -21.40
N ALA A 177 6.29 -17.39 -20.50
CA ALA A 177 6.39 -18.81 -20.82
C ALA A 177 5.42 -19.25 -21.95
N LYS A 178 4.25 -18.60 -22.09
CA LYS A 178 3.30 -18.91 -23.17
C LYS A 178 3.76 -18.28 -24.50
N GLN A 179 4.23 -17.04 -24.48
CA GLN A 179 4.72 -16.34 -25.66
C GLN A 179 5.94 -17.05 -26.28
N ASP A 180 6.90 -17.49 -25.47
CA ASP A 180 8.08 -18.24 -25.94
C ASP A 180 7.68 -19.57 -26.60
N SER A 181 6.63 -20.22 -26.11
CA SER A 181 6.13 -21.46 -26.70
C SER A 181 5.41 -21.25 -28.04
N GLU A 182 4.73 -20.11 -28.21
CA GLU A 182 4.03 -19.75 -29.45
C GLU A 182 5.02 -19.25 -30.52
N SER A 183 6.05 -18.48 -30.13
CA SER A 183 7.11 -18.02 -31.05
C SER A 183 7.91 -19.19 -31.61
N THR A 184 8.35 -20.12 -30.75
CA THR A 184 9.12 -21.31 -31.17
C THR A 184 8.36 -22.15 -32.20
N LYS A 185 7.05 -22.36 -32.00
CA LYS A 185 6.21 -23.06 -32.98
C LYS A 185 6.11 -22.29 -34.30
N SER A 186 5.93 -20.97 -34.24
CA SER A 186 5.79 -20.14 -35.45
C SER A 186 7.05 -20.10 -36.31
N ASP A 187 8.23 -20.31 -35.72
CA ASP A 187 9.50 -20.39 -36.45
C ASP A 187 9.71 -21.80 -37.04
N GLU A 188 9.34 -22.88 -36.32
CA GLU A 188 9.35 -24.25 -36.89
C GLU A 188 8.46 -24.38 -38.14
N TYR A 189 7.28 -23.75 -38.16
CA TYR A 189 6.42 -23.75 -39.35
C TYR A 189 7.02 -22.97 -40.53
N ARG A 190 7.86 -21.96 -40.26
CA ARG A 190 8.47 -21.11 -41.29
C ARG A 190 9.73 -21.74 -41.90
N GLU A 191 10.38 -22.66 -41.21
CA GLU A 191 11.51 -23.45 -41.72
C GLU A 191 11.07 -24.66 -42.56
N GLN A 192 9.77 -24.99 -42.58
CA GLN A 192 9.20 -26.11 -43.33
C GLN A 192 8.57 -25.69 -44.68
N GLU A 193 8.54 -24.39 -45.00
CA GLU A 193 8.18 -23.83 -46.32
C GLU A 193 9.44 -23.46 -47.13
#